data_AF-A0A395J0G3-F1
#
_entry.id   AF-A0A395J0G3-F1
#
_cell.length_a   1.000
_cell.length_b   1.000
_cell.length_c   1.000
_cell.angle_alpha   90.00
_cell.angle_beta   90.00
_cell.angle_gamma   90.00
#
_symmetry.space_group_name_H-M   'P 1'
#
loop_
_entity.id
_entity.type
_entity.pdbx_description
1 polymer ?
#
loop_
_entity_poly.entity_id
_entity_poly.type
_entity_poly.pdbx_seq_one_letter_code
_entity_poly.pdbx_strand_id
1 'polypeptide(L)'
;MTIGCFLALFLFTAASGIGYTGIHYGIGVHAKNLNYNQLINGAKYEVILEFIYIFCTAVIKTSVGLLLLRITSVKPFYKYLVWYSIAIIWVWALMTFMIVCLQCRPLEAVWNPLVQGKCLETSLITAFAYAISVETIFFDWFFALLPIPMLWNIKMTTQLKISVMAILSVGIVASSATIVRLKYLVAFENLTDPLYSISPVFLWSSIELSLGITAASVATLRPLLRSWHIIGFTSNRDSSHDPQRPRSSGGFRKQSSNLNPKASHSSSGLNSPQKNQRFSNLHIQPSASAGSEQGILGKGRKDL
;
A
#
# COMPACT_ATOMS: atom_id res chain seq x y z
N MET A 1 -7.95 2.05 -8.65
CA MET A 1 -7.89 1.29 -7.38
C MET A 1 -8.95 0.20 -7.33
N THR A 2 -10.24 0.54 -7.48
CA THR A 2 -11.32 -0.46 -7.63
C THR A 2 -11.06 -1.44 -8.78
N ILE A 3 -10.68 -0.93 -9.97
CA ILE A 3 -10.33 -1.77 -11.14
C ILE A 3 -9.19 -2.76 -10.82
N GLY A 4 -8.18 -2.33 -10.05
CA GLY A 4 -7.05 -3.18 -9.65
C GLY A 4 -7.46 -4.28 -8.68
N CYS A 5 -8.31 -3.97 -7.69
CA CYS A 5 -8.85 -4.98 -6.78
C CYS A 5 -9.78 -5.97 -7.51
N PHE A 6 -10.63 -5.51 -8.43
CA PHE A 6 -11.48 -6.39 -9.23
C PHE A 6 -10.66 -7.30 -10.15
N LEU A 7 -9.60 -6.76 -10.78
CA LEU A 7 -8.69 -7.55 -11.58
C LEU A 7 -7.94 -8.59 -10.74
N ALA A 8 -7.42 -8.20 -9.57
CA ALA A 8 -6.75 -9.12 -8.65
C ALA A 8 -7.68 -10.22 -8.15
N LEU A 9 -8.94 -9.88 -7.82
CA LEU A 9 -9.97 -10.85 -7.42
C LEU A 9 -10.28 -11.83 -8.56
N PHE A 10 -10.46 -11.32 -9.78
CA PHE A 10 -10.71 -12.15 -10.96
C PHE A 10 -9.56 -13.10 -11.25
N LEU A 11 -8.31 -12.61 -11.19
CA LEU A 11 -7.13 -13.45 -11.37
C LEU A 11 -7.01 -14.49 -10.25
N PHE A 12 -7.32 -14.12 -9.00
CA PHE A 12 -7.28 -15.04 -7.87
C PHE A 12 -8.35 -16.13 -7.92
N THR A 13 -9.57 -15.81 -8.36
CA THR A 13 -10.61 -16.83 -8.56
C THR A 13 -10.27 -17.78 -9.69
N ALA A 14 -9.71 -17.26 -10.79
CA ALA A 14 -9.19 -18.08 -11.88
C ALA A 14 -8.03 -18.99 -11.40
N ALA A 15 -7.09 -18.45 -10.63
CA ALA A 15 -6.00 -19.21 -10.03
C ALA A 15 -6.50 -20.33 -9.12
N SER A 16 -7.50 -20.04 -8.28
CA SER A 16 -8.10 -21.01 -7.38
C SER A 16 -8.76 -22.15 -8.16
N GLY A 17 -9.50 -21.84 -9.23
CA GLY A 17 -10.09 -22.85 -10.11
C GLY A 17 -9.05 -23.79 -10.73
N ILE A 18 -7.96 -23.24 -11.24
CA ILE A 18 -6.84 -24.02 -11.79
C ILE A 18 -6.15 -24.83 -10.67
N GLY A 19 -6.02 -24.27 -9.48
CA GLY A 19 -5.50 -24.94 -8.28
C GLY A 19 -6.30 -26.18 -7.93
N TYR A 20 -7.63 -26.10 -7.92
CA TYR A 20 -8.50 -27.25 -7.69
C TYR A 20 -8.31 -28.34 -8.76
N THR A 21 -8.14 -27.96 -10.03
CA THR A 21 -7.83 -28.95 -11.07
C THR A 21 -6.46 -29.60 -10.84
N GLY A 22 -5.44 -28.85 -10.45
CA GLY A 22 -4.12 -29.39 -10.11
C GLY A 22 -4.16 -30.38 -8.94
N ILE A 23 -4.92 -30.08 -7.88
CA ILE A 23 -5.13 -31.00 -6.75
C ILE A 23 -5.83 -32.28 -7.22
N HIS A 24 -6.81 -32.18 -8.11
CA HIS A 24 -7.49 -33.34 -8.70
C HIS A 24 -6.53 -34.24 -9.51
N TYR A 25 -5.49 -33.66 -10.12
CA TYR A 25 -4.43 -34.41 -10.80
C TYR A 25 -3.30 -34.89 -9.86
N GLY A 26 -3.41 -34.68 -8.55
CA GLY A 26 -2.53 -35.29 -7.57
C GLY A 26 -1.46 -34.39 -6.94
N ILE A 27 -1.57 -33.06 -7.07
CA ILE A 27 -0.71 -32.13 -6.31
C ILE A 27 -0.90 -32.40 -4.80
N GLY A 28 0.20 -32.65 -4.07
CA GLY A 28 0.18 -33.01 -2.66
C GLY A 28 0.05 -34.50 -2.35
N VAL A 29 0.06 -35.38 -3.36
CA VAL A 29 0.16 -36.84 -3.18
C VAL A 29 1.61 -37.28 -3.41
N HIS A 30 2.07 -38.30 -2.68
CA HIS A 30 3.40 -38.87 -2.89
C HIS A 30 3.51 -39.46 -4.30
N ALA A 31 4.66 -39.29 -4.95
CA ALA A 31 4.87 -39.68 -6.35
C ALA A 31 4.64 -41.19 -6.57
N LYS A 32 4.88 -42.01 -5.54
CA LYS A 32 4.65 -43.47 -5.55
C LYS A 32 3.21 -43.89 -5.82
N ASN A 33 2.24 -43.04 -5.50
CA ASN A 33 0.81 -43.34 -5.63
C ASN A 33 0.19 -42.71 -6.88
N LEU A 34 0.98 -42.05 -7.73
CA LEU A 34 0.51 -41.31 -8.90
C LEU A 34 0.86 -42.04 -10.19
N ASN A 35 -0.08 -42.00 -11.14
CA ASN A 35 0.17 -42.48 -12.49
C ASN A 35 1.02 -41.47 -13.27
N TYR A 36 1.77 -41.92 -14.28
CA TYR A 36 2.69 -41.07 -15.03
C TYR A 36 1.99 -39.85 -15.69
N ASN A 37 0.80 -40.07 -16.24
CA ASN A 37 -0.02 -39.00 -16.81
C ASN A 37 -0.53 -37.99 -15.77
N GLN A 38 -0.79 -38.44 -14.54
CA GLN A 38 -1.20 -37.56 -13.45
C GLN A 38 -0.04 -36.69 -12.98
N LEU A 39 1.16 -37.27 -12.89
CA LEU A 39 2.39 -36.55 -12.54
C LEU A 39 2.70 -35.42 -13.54
N ILE A 40 2.66 -35.72 -14.85
CA ILE A 40 2.90 -34.72 -15.91
C ILE A 40 1.85 -33.61 -15.86
N ASN A 41 0.57 -33.97 -15.76
CA ASN A 41 -0.49 -32.98 -15.71
C ASN A 41 -0.39 -32.12 -14.44
N GLY A 42 -0.08 -32.72 -13.29
CA GLY A 42 0.15 -32.00 -12.03
C GLY A 42 1.27 -30.97 -12.16
N ALA A 43 2.43 -31.38 -12.66
CA ALA A 43 3.57 -30.47 -12.90
C ALA A 43 3.25 -29.38 -13.95
N LYS A 44 2.40 -29.67 -14.93
CA LYS A 44 1.94 -28.66 -15.90
C LYS A 44 1.07 -27.60 -15.22
N TYR A 45 0.12 -28.01 -14.38
CA TYR A 45 -0.71 -27.07 -13.63
C TYR A 45 0.10 -26.28 -12.60
N GLU A 46 1.12 -26.91 -12.02
CA GLU A 46 2.10 -26.27 -11.14
C GLU A 46 2.73 -25.02 -11.79
N VAL A 47 3.29 -25.20 -12.98
CA VAL A 47 3.93 -24.13 -13.77
C VAL A 47 2.92 -23.04 -14.14
N ILE A 48 1.69 -23.42 -14.51
CA ILE A 48 0.62 -22.46 -14.83
C ILE A 48 0.26 -21.62 -13.59
N LEU A 49 0.14 -22.24 -12.42
CA LEU A 49 -0.15 -21.56 -11.16
C LEU A 49 0.98 -20.61 -10.75
N GLU A 50 2.23 -20.99 -10.99
CA GLU A 50 3.38 -20.13 -10.76
C GLU A 50 3.33 -18.85 -11.60
N PHE A 51 2.99 -18.96 -12.89
CA PHE A 51 2.79 -17.78 -13.73
C PHE A 51 1.70 -16.86 -13.19
N ILE A 52 0.55 -17.42 -12.83
CA ILE A 52 -0.57 -16.64 -12.30
C ILE A 52 -0.18 -15.97 -10.97
N TYR A 53 0.57 -16.67 -10.11
CA TYR A 53 1.09 -16.13 -8.86
C TYR A 53 1.96 -14.89 -9.10
N ILE A 54 2.90 -14.93 -10.05
CA ILE A 54 3.79 -13.81 -10.40
C ILE A 54 2.98 -12.56 -10.80
N PHE A 55 1.97 -12.72 -11.65
CA PHE A 55 1.12 -11.60 -12.07
C PHE A 55 0.23 -11.10 -10.93
N CYS A 56 -0.38 -12.00 -10.17
CA CYS A 56 -1.23 -11.65 -9.03
C CYS A 56 -0.46 -10.84 -7.98
N THR A 57 0.74 -11.27 -7.59
CA THR A 57 1.53 -10.56 -6.58
C THR A 57 1.92 -9.16 -7.07
N ALA A 58 2.34 -9.02 -8.34
CA ALA A 58 2.66 -7.71 -8.94
C ALA A 58 1.45 -6.75 -8.93
N VAL A 59 0.26 -7.24 -9.29
CA VAL A 59 -0.99 -6.45 -9.30
C VAL A 59 -1.41 -6.05 -7.87
N ILE A 60 -1.30 -6.96 -6.90
CA ILE A 60 -1.61 -6.69 -5.49
C ILE A 60 -0.67 -5.61 -4.94
N LYS A 61 0.65 -5.77 -5.10
CA LYS A 61 1.64 -4.79 -4.63
C LYS A 61 1.48 -3.44 -5.31
N THR A 62 1.19 -3.42 -6.61
CA THR A 62 0.85 -2.18 -7.35
C THR A 62 -0.39 -1.52 -6.76
N SER A 63 -1.43 -2.28 -6.42
CA SER A 63 -2.67 -1.74 -5.82
C SER A 63 -2.41 -1.11 -4.46
N VAL A 64 -1.57 -1.74 -3.62
CA VAL A 64 -1.14 -1.19 -2.32
C VAL A 64 -0.29 0.07 -2.52
N GLY A 65 0.64 0.07 -3.47
CA GLY A 65 1.44 1.26 -3.82
C GLY A 65 0.58 2.44 -4.26
N LEU A 66 -0.43 2.21 -5.11
CA LEU A 66 -1.36 3.25 -5.55
C LEU A 66 -2.22 3.80 -4.41
N LEU A 67 -2.63 2.94 -3.47
CA LEU A 67 -3.33 3.36 -2.25
C LEU A 67 -2.43 4.27 -1.40
N LEU A 68 -1.16 3.89 -1.18
CA LEU A 68 -0.19 4.72 -0.47
C LEU A 68 -0.01 6.07 -1.16
N LEU A 69 0.11 6.10 -2.48
CA LEU A 69 0.25 7.33 -3.26
C LEU A 69 -0.91 8.31 -3.05
N ARG A 70 -2.14 7.81 -2.88
CA ARG A 70 -3.32 8.63 -2.53
C ARG A 70 -3.20 9.25 -1.14
N ILE A 71 -2.70 8.49 -0.16
CA ILE A 71 -2.50 8.97 1.22
C ILE A 71 -1.35 9.99 1.25
N THR A 72 -0.34 9.77 0.41
CA THR A 72 0.92 10.51 0.39
C THR A 72 0.90 11.82 -0.39
N SER A 73 -0.29 12.28 -0.82
CA SER A 73 -0.48 13.41 -1.73
C SER A 73 0.08 14.79 -1.28
N VAL A 74 0.76 14.86 -0.13
CA VAL A 74 1.30 16.10 0.47
C VAL A 74 2.80 16.30 0.20
N LYS A 75 3.58 15.25 -0.11
CA LYS A 75 5.05 15.36 -0.30
C LYS A 75 5.53 14.70 -1.60
N PRO A 76 6.15 15.46 -2.54
CA PRO A 76 6.54 14.93 -3.85
C PRO A 76 7.62 13.84 -3.80
N PHE A 77 8.55 13.90 -2.84
CA PHE A 77 9.62 12.91 -2.68
C PHE A 77 9.08 11.47 -2.55
N TYR A 78 8.11 11.26 -1.66
CA TYR A 78 7.54 9.93 -1.44
C TYR A 78 6.72 9.44 -2.63
N LYS A 79 6.14 10.35 -3.43
CA LYS A 79 5.43 9.98 -4.67
C LYS A 79 6.39 9.35 -5.68
N TYR A 80 7.59 9.92 -5.85
CA TYR A 80 8.61 9.35 -6.72
C TYR A 80 9.09 8.00 -6.22
N LEU A 81 9.31 7.87 -4.91
CA LEU A 81 9.76 6.63 -4.28
C LEU A 81 8.75 5.48 -4.45
N VAL A 82 7.44 5.76 -4.35
CA VAL A 82 6.38 4.77 -4.62
C VAL A 82 6.30 4.41 -6.11
N TRP A 83 6.42 5.38 -7.03
CA TRP A 83 6.44 5.08 -8.46
C TRP A 83 7.65 4.22 -8.85
N TYR A 84 8.81 4.52 -8.27
CA TYR A 84 10.03 3.76 -8.48
C TYR A 84 9.89 2.32 -7.94
N SER A 85 9.30 2.14 -6.75
CA SER A 85 9.07 0.79 -6.22
C SER A 85 8.10 -0.02 -7.09
N ILE A 86 7.03 0.59 -7.60
CA ILE A 86 6.12 -0.06 -8.56
C ILE A 86 6.88 -0.48 -9.82
N ALA A 87 7.73 0.38 -10.37
CA ALA A 87 8.53 0.05 -11.54
C ALA A 87 9.46 -1.14 -11.28
N ILE A 88 10.15 -1.17 -10.13
CA ILE A 88 11.03 -2.30 -9.77
C ILE A 88 10.24 -3.60 -9.66
N ILE A 89 9.06 -3.59 -9.03
CA ILE A 89 8.23 -4.80 -8.86
C ILE A 89 7.84 -5.38 -10.23
N TRP A 90 7.51 -4.55 -11.21
CA TRP A 90 7.19 -5.02 -12.56
C TRP A 90 8.42 -5.53 -13.31
N VAL A 91 9.57 -4.86 -13.18
CA VAL A 91 10.83 -5.35 -13.74
C VAL A 91 11.16 -6.72 -13.14
N TRP A 92 11.03 -6.87 -11.83
CA TRP A 92 11.28 -8.13 -11.14
C TRP A 92 10.31 -9.23 -11.56
N ALA A 93 9.01 -8.93 -11.64
CA ALA A 93 8.01 -9.87 -12.14
C ALA A 93 8.32 -10.33 -13.57
N LEU A 94 8.77 -9.42 -14.44
CA LEU A 94 9.19 -9.76 -15.81
C LEU A 94 10.45 -10.62 -15.81
N MET A 95 11.44 -10.33 -14.95
CA MET A 95 12.64 -11.17 -14.83
C MET A 95 12.28 -12.58 -14.38
N THR A 96 11.46 -12.72 -13.34
CA THR A 96 11.00 -14.03 -12.83
C THR A 96 10.21 -14.78 -13.90
N PHE A 97 9.31 -14.10 -14.63
CA PHE A 97 8.60 -14.71 -15.75
C PHE A 97 9.55 -15.27 -16.82
N MET A 98 10.58 -14.50 -17.19
CA MET A 98 11.59 -14.94 -18.16
C MET A 98 12.40 -16.12 -17.63
N ILE A 99 12.77 -16.14 -16.35
CA ILE A 99 13.49 -17.26 -15.73
C ILE A 99 12.66 -18.54 -15.82
N VAL A 100 11.37 -18.49 -15.44
CA VAL A 100 10.47 -19.65 -15.52
C VAL A 100 10.29 -20.12 -16.96
N CYS A 101 10.17 -19.22 -17.93
CA CYS A 101 10.10 -19.59 -19.35
C CYS A 101 11.41 -20.21 -19.90
N LEU A 102 12.55 -19.83 -19.33
CA LEU A 102 13.90 -20.19 -19.82
C LEU A 102 14.56 -21.29 -18.99
N GLN A 103 13.93 -21.77 -17.92
CA GLN A 103 14.51 -22.75 -17.01
C GLN A 103 14.82 -24.10 -17.67
N CYS A 104 14.08 -24.46 -18.72
CA CYS A 104 14.38 -25.60 -19.58
C CYS A 104 14.20 -25.26 -21.06
N ARG A 105 15.00 -25.93 -21.90
CA ARG A 105 14.90 -25.88 -23.36
C ARG A 105 14.70 -27.30 -23.90
N PRO A 106 13.51 -27.66 -24.44
CA PRO A 106 12.27 -26.86 -24.54
C PRO A 106 11.56 -26.68 -23.19
N LEU A 107 10.69 -25.66 -23.07
CA LEU A 107 9.90 -25.39 -21.85
C LEU A 107 9.05 -26.59 -21.42
N GLU A 108 8.62 -27.42 -22.38
CA GLU A 108 7.87 -28.65 -22.11
C GLU A 108 8.62 -29.66 -21.23
N ALA A 109 9.96 -29.64 -21.26
CA ALA A 109 10.79 -30.51 -20.44
C ALA A 109 10.67 -30.22 -18.93
N VAL A 110 10.06 -29.08 -18.54
CA VAL A 110 9.79 -28.77 -17.13
C VAL A 110 8.77 -29.74 -16.53
N TRP A 111 7.68 -30.01 -17.24
CA TRP A 111 6.58 -30.84 -16.73
C TRP A 111 6.52 -32.22 -17.38
N ASN A 112 7.14 -32.42 -18.54
CA ASN A 112 7.15 -33.68 -19.26
C ASN A 112 8.57 -34.26 -19.34
N PRO A 113 8.94 -35.20 -18.45
CA PRO A 113 10.27 -35.79 -18.46
C PRO A 113 10.52 -36.74 -19.64
N LEU A 114 9.51 -37.09 -20.45
CA LEU A 114 9.72 -37.83 -21.70
C LEU A 114 10.41 -36.98 -22.78
N VAL A 115 10.30 -35.65 -22.69
CA VAL A 115 10.88 -34.74 -23.66
C VAL A 115 12.33 -34.49 -23.27
N GLN A 116 13.26 -34.92 -24.13
CA GLN A 116 14.68 -34.62 -23.92
C GLN A 116 14.92 -33.12 -24.03
N GLY A 117 15.24 -32.50 -22.90
CA GLY A 117 15.56 -31.09 -22.79
C GLY A 117 16.76 -30.86 -21.87
N LYS A 118 17.40 -29.71 -22.03
CA LYS A 118 18.41 -29.23 -21.08
C LYS A 118 17.75 -28.24 -20.13
N CYS A 119 17.78 -28.56 -18.84
CA CYS A 119 17.31 -27.70 -17.76
C CYS A 119 18.49 -27.06 -17.03
N LEU A 120 18.24 -25.93 -16.38
CA LEU A 120 19.20 -25.30 -15.48
C LEU A 120 19.48 -26.19 -14.27
N GLU A 121 20.67 -26.02 -13.69
CA GLU A 121 21.07 -26.74 -12.48
C GLU A 121 20.13 -26.40 -11.31
N THR A 122 19.75 -27.41 -10.51
CA THR A 122 18.89 -27.24 -9.33
C THR A 122 19.43 -26.18 -8.37
N SER A 123 20.75 -26.08 -8.18
CA SER A 123 21.39 -25.07 -7.34
C SER A 123 21.09 -23.64 -7.78
N LEU A 124 21.05 -23.40 -9.11
CA LEU A 124 20.72 -22.08 -9.66
C LEU A 124 19.24 -21.76 -9.46
N ILE A 125 18.35 -22.73 -9.68
CA ILE A 125 16.90 -22.57 -9.48
C ILE A 125 16.61 -22.21 -8.02
N THR A 126 17.23 -22.93 -7.08
CA THR A 126 17.12 -22.65 -5.64
C THR A 126 17.63 -21.25 -5.32
N ALA A 127 18.79 -20.83 -5.85
CA ALA A 127 19.33 -19.49 -5.64
C ALA A 127 18.38 -18.39 -6.15
N PHE A 128 17.74 -18.57 -7.31
CA PHE A 128 16.74 -17.63 -7.81
C PHE A 128 15.51 -17.56 -6.91
N ALA A 129 15.02 -18.70 -6.43
CA ALA A 129 13.86 -18.74 -5.54
C ALA A 129 14.15 -18.12 -4.15
N TYR A 130 15.40 -18.20 -3.66
CA TYR A 130 15.87 -17.41 -2.52
C TYR A 130 15.83 -15.90 -2.82
N ALA A 131 16.36 -15.47 -3.96
CA ALA A 131 16.37 -14.06 -4.34
C ALA A 131 14.94 -13.49 -4.43
N ILE A 132 14.00 -14.24 -5.02
CA ILE A 132 12.58 -13.87 -5.07
C ILE A 132 12.01 -13.73 -3.66
N SER A 133 12.31 -14.66 -2.76
CA SER A 133 11.80 -14.62 -1.39
C SER A 133 12.32 -13.42 -0.59
N VAL A 134 13.60 -13.05 -0.77
CA VAL A 134 14.18 -11.86 -0.13
C VAL A 134 13.55 -10.57 -0.67
N GLU A 135 13.34 -10.50 -1.99
CA GLU A 135 12.71 -9.37 -2.64
C GLU A 135 11.25 -9.17 -2.20
N THR A 136 10.48 -10.25 -2.09
CA THR A 136 9.09 -10.17 -1.63
C THR A 136 9.00 -9.64 -0.21
N ILE A 137 9.83 -10.17 0.71
CA ILE A 137 9.94 -9.68 2.10
C ILE A 137 10.35 -8.21 2.11
N PHE A 138 11.38 -7.83 1.34
CA PHE A 138 11.85 -6.45 1.29
C PHE A 138 10.72 -5.48 0.90
N PHE A 139 9.98 -5.77 -0.17
CA PHE A 139 8.89 -4.90 -0.60
C PHE A 139 7.72 -4.86 0.38
N ASP A 140 7.44 -5.97 1.07
CA ASP A 140 6.37 -6.00 2.08
C ASP A 140 6.70 -5.10 3.26
N TRP A 141 7.93 -5.17 3.78
CA TRP A 141 8.41 -4.27 4.83
C TRP A 141 8.53 -2.83 4.33
N PHE A 142 9.01 -2.63 3.11
CA PHE A 142 9.13 -1.31 2.51
C PHE A 142 7.77 -0.60 2.47
N PHE A 143 6.74 -1.24 1.93
CA PHE A 143 5.40 -0.67 1.89
C PHE A 143 4.76 -0.52 3.28
N ALA A 144 5.09 -1.41 4.23
CA ALA A 144 4.64 -1.31 5.61
C ALA A 144 5.26 -0.13 6.38
N LEU A 145 6.56 0.13 6.17
CA LEU A 145 7.30 1.19 6.87
C LEU A 145 7.15 2.55 6.21
N LEU A 146 6.95 2.61 4.89
CA LEU A 146 6.82 3.85 4.11
C LEU A 146 5.86 4.91 4.70
N PRO A 147 4.64 4.55 5.18
CA PRO A 147 3.75 5.55 5.75
C PRO A 147 4.20 6.09 7.13
N ILE A 148 5.04 5.38 7.90
CA ILE A 148 5.43 5.79 9.26
C ILE A 148 6.23 7.12 9.28
N PRO A 149 7.39 7.25 8.60
CA PRO A 149 8.18 8.48 8.62
C PRO A 149 7.47 9.62 7.87
N MET A 150 6.66 9.29 6.87
CA MET A 150 5.86 10.25 6.15
C MET A 150 4.88 10.97 7.09
N LEU A 151 4.32 10.23 8.04
CA LEU A 151 3.28 10.69 8.95
C LEU A 151 3.84 11.31 10.24
N TRP A 152 5.05 11.00 10.68
CA TRP A 152 5.62 11.50 11.95
C TRP A 152 5.52 13.04 12.18
N ASN A 153 5.56 13.83 11.11
CA ASN A 153 5.54 15.30 11.19
C ASN A 153 4.15 15.95 11.07
N ILE A 154 3.06 15.17 10.97
CA ILE A 154 1.70 15.69 10.78
C ILE A 154 0.88 15.35 12.03
N LYS A 155 0.07 16.29 12.55
CA LYS A 155 -0.88 16.01 13.64
C LYS A 155 -1.86 14.91 13.18
N MET A 156 -1.59 13.67 13.59
CA MET A 156 -2.30 12.49 13.12
C MET A 156 -3.77 12.53 13.52
N THR A 157 -4.66 12.42 12.54
CA THR A 157 -6.04 12.02 12.80
C THR A 157 -6.07 10.51 13.08
N THR A 158 -7.02 10.04 13.90
CA THR A 158 -7.19 8.60 14.24
C THR A 158 -7.25 7.70 13.00
N GLN A 159 -7.69 8.24 11.87
CA GLN A 159 -7.78 7.58 10.57
C GLN A 159 -6.42 7.18 9.98
N LEU A 160 -5.40 8.02 10.15
CA LEU A 160 -4.04 7.73 9.70
C LEU A 160 -3.40 6.66 10.59
N LYS A 161 -3.62 6.74 11.91
CA LYS A 161 -3.14 5.75 12.88
C LYS A 161 -3.66 4.34 12.57
N ILE A 162 -4.95 4.21 12.31
CA ILE A 162 -5.57 2.92 11.95
C ILE A 162 -5.05 2.42 10.60
N SER A 163 -4.81 3.33 9.65
CA SER A 163 -4.30 2.94 8.34
C SER A 163 -2.90 2.37 8.40
N VAL A 164 -2.01 2.99 9.18
CA VAL A 164 -0.66 2.50 9.43
C VAL A 164 -0.69 1.14 10.12
N MET A 165 -1.49 0.98 11.19
CA MET A 165 -1.59 -0.30 11.91
C MET A 165 -2.00 -1.46 11.00
N ALA A 166 -2.96 -1.22 10.11
CA ALA A 166 -3.46 -2.25 9.22
C ALA A 166 -2.50 -2.58 8.05
N ILE A 167 -1.71 -1.62 7.55
CA ILE A 167 -0.68 -1.94 6.54
C ILE A 167 0.47 -2.71 7.22
N LEU A 168 0.84 -2.31 8.43
CA LEU A 168 1.90 -2.95 9.20
C LEU A 168 1.54 -4.38 9.60
N SER A 169 0.30 -4.63 10.03
CA SER A 169 -0.15 -6.00 10.34
C SER A 169 -0.08 -6.91 9.11
N VAL A 170 -0.46 -6.39 7.94
CA VAL A 170 -0.45 -7.16 6.69
C VAL A 170 0.99 -7.47 6.27
N GLY A 171 1.91 -6.50 6.37
CA GLY A 171 3.33 -6.73 6.08
C GLY A 171 3.96 -7.80 6.96
N ILE A 172 3.63 -7.83 8.27
CA ILE A 172 4.13 -8.86 9.20
C ILE A 172 3.62 -10.24 8.82
N VAL A 173 2.32 -10.37 8.54
CA VAL A 173 1.73 -11.68 8.21
C VAL A 173 2.23 -12.17 6.85
N ALA A 174 2.34 -11.28 5.85
CA ALA A 174 2.89 -11.61 4.53
C ALA A 174 4.37 -12.05 4.61
N SER A 175 5.18 -11.34 5.39
CA SER A 175 6.58 -11.72 5.65
C SER A 175 6.69 -13.07 6.36
N SER A 176 5.78 -13.35 7.29
CA SER A 176 5.76 -14.64 8.00
C SER A 176 5.43 -15.78 7.05
N ALA A 177 4.48 -15.59 6.12
CA ALA A 177 4.13 -16.56 5.10
C ALA A 177 5.30 -16.88 4.15
N THR A 178 6.03 -15.85 3.70
CA THR A 178 7.20 -16.01 2.81
C THR A 178 8.38 -16.68 3.51
N ILE A 179 8.62 -16.42 4.79
CA ILE A 179 9.65 -17.13 5.59
C ILE A 179 9.33 -18.63 5.69
N VAL A 180 8.07 -18.97 5.96
CA VAL A 180 7.67 -20.39 6.04
C VAL A 180 7.81 -21.06 4.69
N ARG A 181 7.41 -20.40 3.60
CA ARG A 181 7.63 -20.86 2.22
C ARG A 181 9.10 -21.15 1.94
N LEU A 182 10.00 -20.27 2.37
CA LEU A 182 11.44 -20.41 2.18
C LEU A 182 11.98 -21.69 2.82
N LYS A 183 11.52 -22.04 4.03
CA LYS A 183 11.93 -23.28 4.72
C LYS A 183 11.61 -24.53 3.90
N TYR A 184 10.41 -24.58 3.30
CA TYR A 184 10.02 -25.72 2.47
C TYR A 184 10.84 -25.79 1.19
N LEU A 185 11.19 -24.63 0.61
CA LEU A 185 12.08 -24.53 -0.54
C LEU A 185 13.49 -25.07 -0.26
N VAL A 186 14.04 -24.87 0.95
CA VAL A 186 15.35 -25.47 1.32
C VAL A 186 15.26 -26.99 1.41
N ALA A 187 14.11 -27.52 1.82
CA ALA A 187 13.90 -28.96 1.96
C ALA A 187 13.73 -29.69 0.61
N PHE A 188 13.71 -28.97 -0.52
CA PHE A 188 13.58 -29.53 -1.88
C PHE A 188 14.79 -30.33 -2.39
N GLU A 189 15.91 -30.36 -1.66
CA GLU A 189 17.07 -31.14 -2.07
C GLU A 189 16.79 -32.66 -2.15
N ASN A 190 15.69 -33.14 -1.55
CA ASN A 190 15.23 -34.52 -1.71
C ASN A 190 14.33 -34.68 -2.95
N LEU A 191 14.96 -35.02 -4.09
CA LEU A 191 14.35 -35.19 -5.41
C LEU A 191 13.28 -36.31 -5.54
N THR A 192 13.00 -37.04 -4.47
CA THR A 192 12.19 -38.27 -4.52
C THR A 192 10.69 -38.01 -4.69
N ASP A 193 10.16 -36.88 -4.20
CA ASP A 193 8.72 -36.56 -4.21
C ASP A 193 8.46 -35.05 -4.46
N PRO A 194 8.61 -34.55 -5.71
CA PRO A 194 8.50 -33.12 -6.02
C PRO A 194 7.10 -32.54 -5.80
N LEU A 195 6.04 -33.24 -6.26
CA LEU A 195 4.64 -32.78 -6.12
C LEU A 195 4.14 -32.75 -4.67
N TYR A 196 4.70 -33.58 -3.80
CA TYR A 196 4.37 -33.57 -2.38
C TYR A 196 5.05 -32.40 -1.66
N SER A 197 6.34 -32.20 -1.93
CA SER A 197 7.15 -31.13 -1.33
C SER A 197 6.71 -29.73 -1.75
N ILE A 198 6.15 -29.56 -2.95
CA ILE A 198 5.65 -28.25 -3.43
C ILE A 198 4.28 -27.88 -2.86
N SER A 199 3.47 -28.85 -2.44
CA SER A 199 2.13 -28.61 -1.90
C SER A 199 2.08 -27.55 -0.77
N PRO A 200 2.93 -27.62 0.28
CA PRO A 200 2.94 -26.57 1.30
C PRO A 200 3.32 -25.19 0.75
N VAL A 201 4.19 -25.11 -0.26
CA VAL A 201 4.57 -23.85 -0.92
C VAL A 201 3.34 -23.22 -1.60
N PHE A 202 2.51 -24.02 -2.27
CA PHE A 202 1.25 -23.54 -2.88
C PHE A 202 0.23 -23.06 -1.85
N LEU A 203 0.06 -23.80 -0.76
CA LEU A 203 -0.87 -23.43 0.31
C LEU A 203 -0.48 -22.08 0.92
N TRP A 204 0.80 -21.91 1.25
CA TRP A 204 1.30 -20.64 1.80
C TRP A 204 1.19 -19.49 0.80
N SER A 205 1.49 -19.72 -0.47
CA SER A 205 1.33 -18.72 -1.53
C SER A 205 -0.13 -18.30 -1.72
N SER A 206 -1.07 -19.24 -1.60
CA SER A 206 -2.51 -18.95 -1.69
C SER A 206 -2.99 -18.10 -0.51
N ILE A 207 -2.52 -18.41 0.70
CA ILE A 207 -2.78 -17.62 1.91
C ILE A 207 -2.24 -16.20 1.74
N GLU A 208 -1.00 -16.06 1.27
CA GLU A 208 -0.35 -14.77 1.01
C GLU A 208 -1.20 -13.89 0.07
N LEU A 209 -1.62 -14.42 -1.09
CA LEU A 209 -2.47 -13.68 -2.05
C LEU A 209 -3.81 -13.29 -1.41
N SER A 210 -4.47 -14.20 -0.71
CA SER A 210 -5.78 -13.95 -0.10
C SER A 210 -5.71 -12.84 0.97
N LEU A 211 -4.63 -12.82 1.77
CA LEU A 211 -4.38 -11.79 2.77
C LEU A 211 -4.09 -10.44 2.12
N GLY A 212 -3.28 -10.42 1.06
CA GLY A 212 -2.98 -9.21 0.29
C GLY A 212 -4.23 -8.58 -0.33
N ILE A 213 -5.11 -9.40 -0.92
CA ILE A 213 -6.38 -8.94 -1.50
C ILE A 213 -7.34 -8.44 -0.41
N THR A 214 -7.45 -9.17 0.71
CA THR A 214 -8.29 -8.78 1.85
C THR A 214 -7.82 -7.45 2.43
N ALA A 215 -6.51 -7.30 2.64
CA ALA A 215 -5.89 -6.07 3.10
C ALA A 215 -6.18 -4.88 2.17
N ALA A 216 -5.98 -5.07 0.86
CA ALA A 216 -6.27 -4.06 -0.13
C ALA A 216 -7.77 -3.67 -0.11
N SER A 217 -8.65 -4.67 -0.07
CA SER A 217 -10.11 -4.47 -0.01
C SER A 217 -10.53 -3.70 1.24
N VAL A 218 -10.06 -4.11 2.42
CA VAL A 218 -10.30 -3.40 3.69
C VAL A 218 -9.80 -1.96 3.59
N ALA A 219 -8.62 -1.72 3.02
CA ALA A 219 -8.08 -0.39 2.87
C ALA A 219 -8.90 0.49 1.91
N THR A 220 -9.52 -0.09 0.87
CA THR A 220 -10.44 0.61 -0.04
C THR A 220 -11.82 0.87 0.57
N LEU A 221 -12.29 0.03 1.49
CA LEU A 221 -13.59 0.18 2.18
C LEU A 221 -13.58 1.29 3.24
N ARG A 222 -12.42 1.68 3.76
CA ARG A 222 -12.27 2.73 4.80
C ARG A 222 -13.06 4.03 4.56
N PRO A 223 -13.02 4.67 3.37
CA PRO A 223 -13.81 5.87 3.11
C PRO A 223 -15.34 5.62 3.11
N LEU A 224 -15.79 4.42 2.72
CA LEU A 224 -17.20 4.06 2.67
C LEU A 224 -17.76 3.77 4.06
N LEU A 225 -17.01 3.07 4.91
CA LEU A 225 -17.41 2.80 6.31
C LEU A 225 -17.58 4.09 7.12
N ARG A 226 -16.78 5.13 6.82
CA ARG A 226 -16.95 6.46 7.41
C ARG A 226 -18.24 7.14 6.96
N SER A 227 -18.69 6.89 5.73
CA SER A 227 -19.93 7.47 5.19
C SER A 227 -21.20 6.78 5.72
N TRP A 228 -21.08 5.54 6.20
CA TRP A 228 -22.21 4.74 6.69
C TRP A 228 -22.43 4.82 8.20
N HIS A 229 -21.68 5.69 8.90
CA HIS A 229 -21.85 6.00 10.33
C HIS A 229 -22.03 4.76 11.24
N ILE A 230 -21.32 3.67 10.93
CA ILE A 230 -21.34 2.45 11.75
C ILE A 230 -20.63 2.78 13.07
N ILE A 231 -21.37 2.54 14.16
CA ILE A 231 -21.07 2.85 15.56
C ILE A 231 -19.67 2.33 15.91
N GLY A 232 -18.74 3.26 16.17
CA GLY A 232 -17.32 2.97 16.49
C GLY A 232 -16.30 3.96 15.90
N PHE A 233 -16.69 4.75 14.89
CA PHE A 233 -15.85 5.80 14.28
C PHE A 233 -16.39 7.22 14.49
N THR A 234 -17.27 7.41 15.46
CA THR A 234 -17.68 8.73 15.92
C THR A 234 -16.54 9.33 16.73
N SER A 235 -15.87 10.33 16.16
CA SER A 235 -15.10 11.28 16.97
C SER A 235 -16.09 11.87 17.97
N ASN A 236 -16.03 11.41 19.22
CA ASN A 236 -16.68 12.10 20.33
C ASN A 236 -15.98 13.45 20.43
N ARG A 237 -16.57 14.45 19.79
CA ARG A 237 -16.11 15.82 19.88
C ARG A 237 -16.60 16.27 21.23
N ASP A 238 -15.75 16.10 22.26
CA ASP A 238 -16.00 16.57 23.61
C ASP A 238 -16.52 18.01 23.53
N SER A 239 -17.82 18.16 23.78
CA SER A 239 -18.45 19.42 24.09
C SER A 239 -17.89 19.85 25.44
N SER A 240 -16.84 20.67 25.37
CA SER A 240 -16.18 21.27 26.51
C SER A 240 -17.21 22.02 27.35
N HIS A 241 -17.27 21.64 28.62
CA HIS A 241 -17.72 22.43 29.76
C HIS A 241 -17.76 23.95 29.52
N ASP A 242 -18.94 24.54 29.67
CA ASP A 242 -19.08 25.92 30.14
C ASP A 242 -19.67 25.87 31.56
N PRO A 243 -18.86 26.03 32.63
CA PRO A 243 -19.37 26.14 33.97
C PRO A 243 -19.68 27.61 34.32
N GLN A 244 -20.95 27.83 34.67
CA GLN A 244 -21.42 28.86 35.61
C GLN A 244 -21.38 30.34 35.18
N ARG A 245 -22.57 30.89 34.96
CA ARG A 245 -22.91 32.24 35.46
C ARG A 245 -24.09 32.13 36.44
N PRO A 246 -23.96 32.54 37.71
CA PRO A 246 -25.11 32.68 38.59
C PRO A 246 -25.92 33.92 38.16
N ARG A 247 -27.23 33.75 37.99
CA ARG A 247 -28.20 34.85 37.95
C ARG A 247 -28.31 35.43 39.37
N SER A 248 -27.76 36.62 39.62
CA SER A 248 -28.17 37.43 40.77
C SER A 248 -29.23 38.43 40.33
N SER A 249 -30.47 38.15 40.67
CA SER A 249 -31.58 39.09 40.70
C SER A 249 -31.50 39.94 41.97
N GLY A 250 -31.60 41.26 41.83
CA GLY A 250 -31.99 42.16 42.92
C GLY A 250 -31.01 43.29 43.21
N GLY A 251 -31.51 44.53 43.22
CA GLY A 251 -30.81 45.65 43.84
C GLY A 251 -31.09 47.01 43.22
N PHE A 252 -32.15 47.67 43.70
CA PHE A 252 -32.40 49.10 43.53
C PHE A 252 -31.18 49.97 43.86
N ARG A 253 -30.87 50.98 43.05
CA ARG A 253 -30.22 52.21 43.53
C ARG A 253 -30.73 53.44 42.77
N LYS A 254 -31.56 54.23 43.45
CA LYS A 254 -31.83 55.64 43.15
C LYS A 254 -30.54 56.45 43.34
N GLN A 255 -30.23 57.37 42.43
CA GLN A 255 -29.62 58.64 42.82
C GLN A 255 -30.04 59.75 41.86
N SER A 256 -30.69 60.75 42.46
CA SER A 256 -31.13 62.02 41.90
C SER A 256 -30.04 63.08 42.11
N SER A 257 -30.25 64.26 41.51
CA SER A 257 -29.56 65.56 41.64
C SER A 257 -28.39 65.75 40.68
N ASN A 258 -28.18 66.91 40.05
CA ASN A 258 -28.97 68.13 39.82
C ASN A 258 -28.17 68.95 38.78
N LEU A 259 -28.88 69.72 37.94
CA LEU A 259 -28.57 71.10 37.45
C LEU A 259 -27.13 71.47 37.01
N ASN A 260 -26.83 72.19 35.94
CA ASN A 260 -27.47 72.74 34.75
C ASN A 260 -26.28 73.37 33.92
N PRO A 261 -26.44 74.26 32.92
CA PRO A 261 -26.08 73.99 31.53
C PRO A 261 -24.90 74.84 31.02
N LYS A 262 -24.34 74.45 29.86
CA LYS A 262 -23.89 75.46 28.89
C LYS A 262 -24.18 74.99 27.49
N ALA A 263 -25.15 75.68 26.90
CA ALA A 263 -25.51 75.60 25.51
C ALA A 263 -24.52 76.41 24.66
N SER A 264 -24.15 75.84 23.52
CA SER A 264 -24.03 76.56 22.25
C SER A 264 -24.32 75.49 21.18
N HIS A 265 -25.53 75.52 20.61
CA HIS A 265 -25.76 76.02 19.25
C HIS A 265 -24.89 75.27 18.22
N SER A 266 -25.41 74.61 17.18
CA SER A 266 -26.66 74.86 16.46
C SER A 266 -26.97 73.68 15.53
N SER A 267 -28.27 73.49 15.28
CA SER A 267 -28.92 73.01 14.05
C SER A 267 -28.51 71.62 13.54
N SER A 268 -29.27 70.56 13.82
CA SER A 268 -30.58 70.19 13.23
C SER A 268 -30.47 69.51 11.87
N GLY A 269 -30.98 68.28 11.79
CA GLY A 269 -31.67 67.80 10.60
C GLY A 269 -31.27 66.44 10.06
N LEU A 270 -31.97 65.42 10.55
CA LEU A 270 -32.62 64.36 9.78
C LEU A 270 -31.81 63.25 9.06
N ASN A 271 -32.28 62.02 9.38
CA ASN A 271 -32.41 60.84 8.53
C ASN A 271 -31.21 59.89 8.33
N SER A 272 -31.33 58.72 8.98
CA SER A 272 -30.90 57.41 8.45
C SER A 272 -31.68 57.05 7.17
N PRO A 273 -31.38 55.98 6.40
CA PRO A 273 -30.57 54.80 6.71
C PRO A 273 -29.69 54.23 5.55
N GLN A 274 -29.00 53.12 5.87
CA GLN A 274 -28.70 51.98 4.99
C GLN A 274 -27.56 51.99 3.94
N LYS A 275 -26.63 51.05 4.18
CA LYS A 275 -26.24 49.92 3.31
C LYS A 275 -25.07 50.09 2.30
N ASN A 276 -24.15 49.13 2.45
CA ASN A 276 -23.30 48.44 1.47
C ASN A 276 -21.95 49.03 1.02
N GLN A 277 -20.90 48.33 1.49
CA GLN A 277 -19.95 47.55 0.68
C GLN A 277 -19.45 48.12 -0.66
N ARG A 278 -18.14 48.43 -0.73
CA ARG A 278 -17.15 47.85 -1.67
C ARG A 278 -15.82 48.62 -1.59
N PHE A 279 -14.73 47.94 -1.24
CA PHE A 279 -13.68 47.44 -2.16
C PHE A 279 -12.59 48.49 -2.47
N SER A 280 -11.42 48.28 -1.86
CA SER A 280 -10.14 48.96 -2.11
C SER A 280 -9.08 48.04 -1.48
N ASN A 281 -7.99 47.58 -2.10
CA ASN A 281 -7.27 48.09 -3.27
C ASN A 281 -6.46 46.99 -3.97
N LEU A 282 -6.22 47.29 -5.25
CA LEU A 282 -5.35 46.67 -6.25
C LEU A 282 -3.86 47.01 -5.93
N HIS A 283 -3.01 45.97 -5.87
CA HIS A 283 -1.85 45.72 -6.75
C HIS A 283 -0.69 46.75 -6.91
N ILE A 284 0.53 46.18 -6.98
CA ILE A 284 1.71 46.49 -7.84
C ILE A 284 2.98 47.13 -7.22
N GLN A 285 3.98 46.23 -7.02
CA GLN A 285 5.41 46.28 -7.43
C GLN A 285 6.41 47.29 -6.80
N PRO A 286 7.71 47.26 -7.16
CA PRO A 286 8.68 46.15 -7.25
C PRO A 286 10.06 46.55 -6.67
N SER A 287 11.06 45.66 -6.66
CA SER A 287 12.45 46.03 -7.01
C SER A 287 13.36 44.82 -7.20
N ALA A 288 14.17 44.91 -8.24
CA ALA A 288 15.18 43.97 -8.68
C ALA A 288 16.57 44.36 -8.14
N SER A 289 17.53 43.42 -8.11
CA SER A 289 18.79 43.47 -8.85
C SER A 289 19.84 42.46 -8.36
N ALA A 290 20.55 41.89 -9.35
CA ALA A 290 21.96 41.45 -9.43
C ALA A 290 22.63 40.68 -8.26
N GLY A 291 23.52 39.71 -8.43
CA GLY A 291 24.34 39.25 -9.56
C GLY A 291 25.58 38.51 -8.98
N SER A 292 26.24 37.70 -9.83
CA SER A 292 27.60 37.12 -9.71
C SER A 292 27.95 36.12 -8.58
N GLU A 293 28.38 34.90 -8.96
CA GLU A 293 29.74 34.38 -8.71
C GLU A 293 30.07 33.17 -9.61
N GLN A 294 31.31 33.12 -10.11
CA GLN A 294 31.97 32.09 -10.92
C GLN A 294 33.11 31.45 -10.10
N GLY A 295 33.59 30.24 -10.48
CA GLY A 295 34.95 29.72 -10.17
C GLY A 295 34.97 28.39 -9.39
N ILE A 296 35.24 27.22 -9.99
CA ILE A 296 36.54 26.60 -10.40
C ILE A 296 37.32 25.87 -9.27
N LEU A 297 37.72 24.61 -9.57
CA LEU A 297 38.73 23.68 -8.99
C LEU A 297 38.09 22.38 -8.44
N GLY A 298 38.45 21.14 -8.81
CA GLY A 298 39.58 20.60 -9.56
C GLY A 298 40.18 19.38 -8.82
N LYS A 299 40.48 18.28 -9.55
CA LYS A 299 41.21 17.04 -9.13
C LYS A 299 40.47 16.14 -8.11
N GLY A 300 40.41 14.81 -8.20
CA GLY A 300 41.25 13.81 -8.88
C GLY A 300 41.78 12.80 -7.85
N ARG A 301 42.03 11.54 -8.29
CA ARG A 301 42.84 10.48 -7.62
C ARG A 301 42.04 9.52 -6.71
N LYS A 302 41.76 8.27 -7.13
CA LYS A 302 42.62 7.06 -7.21
C LYS A 302 42.87 6.36 -5.87
N ASP A 303 42.61 5.06 -5.89
CA ASP A 303 43.24 3.94 -5.16
C ASP A 303 43.05 3.87 -3.64
N LEU A 304 42.18 2.94 -3.19
CA LEU A 304 42.48 1.88 -2.21
C LEU A 304 41.37 0.82 -2.19
#